data_AF-A0A662VHW1-F1
#
_entry.id   AF-A0A662VHW1-F1
#
_cell.length_a   1.000
_cell.length_b   1.000
_cell.length_c   1.000
_cell.angle_alpha   90.00
_cell.angle_beta   90.00
_cell.angle_gamma   90.00
#
_symmetry.space_group_name_H-M   'P 1'
#
loop_
_entity.id
_entity.type
_entity.pdbx_description
1 polymer ?
#
loop_
_entity_poly.entity_id
_entity_poly.type
_entity_poly.pdbx_seq_one_letter_code
_entity_poly.pdbx_strand_id
1 'polypeptide(L)'
;MKCDGRIVKEDISIDVIIKDIINNTYLEGCGAISIFIGYVKGLIGSAKVYELAYEAYEPYASKKLKEIACETANKYSIPYILILHKTGSLKPGEISIYIISAAVTRHDAIEAVKEALERVKKEVPIFKLEKRNDGEYWIVGDGKRVPRSKLLSDY
;
A
#
# COMPACT_ATOMS: atom_id res chain seq x y z
N MET A 1 -14.66 7.15 -14.46
CA MET A 1 -13.49 6.47 -13.85
C MET A 1 -12.67 7.45 -13.01
N LYS A 2 -12.61 7.23 -11.71
CA LYS A 2 -11.76 7.96 -10.75
C LYS A 2 -10.65 7.03 -10.28
N CYS A 3 -9.42 7.31 -10.69
CA CYS A 3 -8.24 6.57 -10.26
C CYS A 3 -7.22 7.53 -9.66
N ASP A 4 -6.66 7.18 -8.51
CA ASP A 4 -5.55 7.95 -7.94
C ASP A 4 -4.61 7.06 -7.11
N GLY A 5 -3.37 7.51 -6.99
CA GLY A 5 -2.36 6.81 -6.22
C GLY A 5 -1.31 7.79 -5.72
N ARG A 6 -0.99 7.79 -4.43
CA ARG A 6 -0.02 8.74 -3.86
C ARG A 6 0.59 8.29 -2.54
N ILE A 7 1.75 8.85 -2.24
CA ILE A 7 2.31 8.83 -0.89
C ILE A 7 1.53 9.81 0.00
N VAL A 8 1.35 9.43 1.26
CA VAL A 8 0.69 10.26 2.29
C VAL A 8 1.52 10.29 3.57
N LYS A 9 1.38 11.36 4.35
CA LYS A 9 2.09 11.52 5.64
C LYS A 9 1.15 11.43 6.84
N GLU A 10 -0.11 11.78 6.64
CA GLU A 10 -1.12 11.82 7.69
C GLU A 10 -1.97 10.56 7.69
N ASP A 11 -2.57 10.28 8.85
CA ASP A 11 -3.56 9.22 8.97
C ASP A 11 -4.85 9.63 8.27
N ILE A 12 -5.50 8.64 7.67
CA ILE A 12 -6.69 8.88 6.87
C ILE A 12 -7.85 8.07 7.45
N SER A 13 -8.97 8.74 7.69
CA SER A 13 -10.19 8.11 8.14
C SER A 13 -10.80 7.29 7.02
N ILE A 14 -10.78 5.96 7.17
CA ILE A 14 -11.33 5.04 6.18
C ILE A 14 -12.83 5.22 5.99
N ASP A 15 -13.57 5.56 7.05
CA ASP A 15 -15.02 5.80 6.98
C ASP A 15 -15.36 6.99 6.08
N VAL A 16 -14.54 8.05 6.12
CA VAL A 16 -14.71 9.22 5.25
C VAL A 16 -14.44 8.83 3.79
N ILE A 17 -13.38 8.07 3.52
CA ILE A 17 -13.09 7.57 2.17
C ILE A 17 -14.23 6.70 1.65
N ILE A 18 -14.70 5.71 2.43
CA ILE A 18 -15.74 4.78 1.99
C ILE A 18 -17.03 5.55 1.63
N LYS A 19 -17.45 6.50 2.46
CA LYS A 19 -18.63 7.33 2.18
C LYS A 19 -18.45 8.15 0.91
N ASP A 20 -17.29 8.77 0.72
CA ASP A 20 -16.98 9.50 -0.51
C ASP A 20 -17.06 8.57 -1.74
N ILE A 21 -16.46 7.38 -1.68
CA ILE A 21 -16.50 6.41 -2.78
C ILE A 21 -17.93 6.03 -3.15
N ILE A 22 -18.76 5.68 -2.15
CA ILE A 22 -20.15 5.29 -2.38
C ILE A 22 -20.90 6.44 -3.07
N ASN A 23 -20.81 7.66 -2.53
CA ASN A 23 -21.46 8.85 -3.08
C ASN A 23 -21.04 9.16 -4.52
N ASN A 24 -19.82 8.80 -4.89
CA ASN A 24 -19.29 9.05 -6.23
C ASN A 24 -19.55 7.92 -7.23
N THR A 25 -19.99 6.74 -6.80
CA THR A 25 -20.04 5.55 -7.68
C THR A 25 -21.39 4.84 -7.71
N TYR A 26 -22.34 5.15 -6.82
CA TYR A 26 -23.63 4.46 -6.77
C TYR A 26 -24.44 4.60 -8.09
N LEU A 27 -24.35 5.75 -8.77
CA LEU A 27 -24.98 5.96 -10.09
C LEU A 27 -24.24 5.27 -11.24
N GLU A 28 -22.99 4.83 -11.02
CA GLU A 28 -22.22 4.03 -11.99
C GLU A 28 -22.54 2.53 -11.86
N GLY A 29 -23.51 2.15 -11.02
CA GLY A 29 -23.92 0.76 -10.82
C GLY A 29 -23.00 -0.03 -9.88
N CYS A 30 -22.10 0.63 -9.16
CA CYS A 30 -21.24 -0.03 -8.19
C CYS A 30 -22.05 -0.66 -7.05
N GLY A 31 -21.79 -1.95 -6.79
CA GLY A 31 -22.40 -2.71 -5.70
C GLY A 31 -21.39 -3.34 -4.76
N ALA A 32 -20.08 -3.19 -5.02
CA ALA A 32 -19.02 -3.81 -4.23
C ALA A 32 -17.86 -2.84 -4.00
N ILE A 33 -17.36 -2.83 -2.77
CA ILE A 33 -16.07 -2.22 -2.40
C ILE A 33 -15.17 -3.34 -1.87
N SER A 34 -13.93 -3.38 -2.35
CA SER A 34 -12.87 -4.25 -1.83
C SER A 34 -11.75 -3.38 -1.27
N ILE A 35 -11.21 -3.77 -0.13
CA ILE A 35 -10.18 -3.00 0.59
C ILE A 35 -9.08 -3.95 1.05
N PHE A 36 -7.84 -3.57 0.76
CA PHE A 36 -6.66 -4.08 1.44
C PHE A 36 -6.05 -3.00 2.34
N ILE A 37 -5.75 -3.38 3.59
CA ILE A 37 -5.09 -2.54 4.57
C ILE A 37 -3.83 -3.27 5.04
N GLY A 38 -2.66 -2.69 4.75
CA GLY A 38 -1.39 -3.17 5.29
C GLY A 38 -1.01 -2.38 6.54
N TYR A 39 -0.59 -3.06 7.60
CA TYR A 39 -0.16 -2.44 8.85
C TYR A 39 1.10 -3.09 9.40
N VAL A 40 1.82 -2.38 10.26
CA VAL A 40 3.07 -2.86 10.86
C VAL A 40 2.76 -3.95 11.90
N LYS A 41 3.36 -5.13 11.74
CA LYS A 41 3.24 -6.23 12.71
C LYS A 41 4.05 -5.92 13.97
N GLY A 42 3.56 -6.30 15.15
CA GLY A 42 4.31 -6.20 16.40
C GLY A 42 5.28 -7.35 16.66
N LEU A 43 5.06 -8.50 16.01
CA LEU A 43 5.86 -9.72 16.17
C LEU A 43 6.10 -10.37 14.82
N ILE A 44 7.32 -10.85 14.62
CA ILE A 44 7.72 -11.63 13.44
C ILE A 44 8.55 -12.80 13.95
N GLY A 45 7.98 -14.01 13.88
CA GLY A 45 8.49 -15.14 14.65
C GLY A 45 8.49 -14.81 16.14
N SER A 46 9.63 -14.95 16.80
CA SER A 46 9.81 -14.61 18.21
C SER A 46 10.30 -13.18 18.46
N ALA A 47 10.71 -12.43 17.43
CA ALA A 47 11.30 -11.12 17.63
C ALA A 47 10.29 -9.98 17.50
N LYS A 48 10.41 -9.04 18.44
CA LYS A 48 9.54 -7.89 18.66
C LYS A 48 9.95 -6.75 17.74
N VAL A 49 8.99 -6.28 16.96
CA VAL A 49 9.15 -5.11 16.07
C VAL A 49 8.90 -3.86 16.89
N TYR A 50 9.81 -2.90 16.77
CA TYR A 50 9.67 -1.58 17.36
C TYR A 50 9.23 -0.56 16.32
N GLU A 51 9.71 -0.69 15.09
CA GLU A 51 9.50 0.27 14.02
C GLU A 51 9.66 -0.39 12.65
N LEU A 52 8.89 0.08 11.67
CA LEU A 52 9.11 -0.15 10.26
C LEU A 52 9.19 1.22 9.58
N ALA A 53 10.40 1.60 9.15
CA ALA A 53 10.65 2.85 8.44
C ALA A 53 10.50 2.64 6.93
N TYR A 54 9.68 3.48 6.31
CA TYR A 54 9.42 3.48 4.87
C TYR A 54 10.06 4.71 4.23
N GLU A 55 10.94 4.48 3.25
CA GLU A 55 11.63 5.53 2.51
C GLU A 55 11.31 5.44 1.02
N ALA A 56 11.03 6.58 0.39
CA ALA A 56 10.74 6.68 -1.02
C ALA A 56 11.05 8.07 -1.57
N TYR A 57 11.44 8.15 -2.85
CA TYR A 57 11.41 9.41 -3.57
C TYR A 57 9.95 9.75 -3.93
N GLU A 58 9.32 10.56 -3.08
CA GLU A 58 7.88 10.83 -3.04
C GLU A 58 7.25 11.16 -4.40
N PRO A 59 7.83 12.04 -5.25
CA PRO A 59 7.24 12.38 -6.55
C PRO A 59 7.17 11.18 -7.50
N TYR A 60 8.23 10.37 -7.56
CA TYR A 60 8.29 9.21 -8.44
C TYR A 60 7.42 8.06 -7.93
N ALA A 61 7.46 7.79 -6.62
CA ALA A 61 6.63 6.77 -6.01
C ALA A 61 5.13 7.08 -6.19
N SER A 62 4.70 8.32 -5.96
CA SER A 62 3.32 8.75 -6.18
C SER A 62 2.90 8.62 -7.65
N LYS A 63 3.77 9.03 -8.58
CA LYS A 63 3.52 8.82 -10.02
C LYS A 63 3.29 7.33 -10.35
N LYS A 64 4.13 6.44 -9.84
CA LYS A 64 3.99 4.99 -10.07
C LYS A 64 2.74 4.40 -9.42
N LEU A 65 2.40 4.80 -8.20
CA LEU A 65 1.16 4.39 -7.55
C LEU A 65 -0.07 4.79 -8.37
N LYS A 66 -0.08 6.01 -8.91
CA LYS A 66 -1.17 6.49 -9.77
C LYS A 66 -1.25 5.74 -11.10
N GLU A 67 -0.11 5.47 -11.74
CA GLU A 67 -0.04 4.65 -12.96
C GLU A 67 -0.66 3.27 -12.72
N ILE A 68 -0.25 2.58 -11.66
CA ILE A 68 -0.82 1.27 -11.28
C ILE A 68 -2.32 1.37 -11.07
N ALA A 69 -2.77 2.34 -10.27
CA ALA A 69 -4.19 2.56 -9.99
C ALA A 69 -4.99 2.72 -11.30
N CYS A 70 -4.58 3.63 -12.18
CA CYS A 70 -5.32 3.93 -13.40
C CYS A 70 -5.28 2.78 -14.43
N GLU A 71 -4.15 2.10 -14.58
CA GLU A 71 -4.05 0.94 -15.47
C GLU A 71 -4.87 -0.24 -14.98
N THR A 72 -4.85 -0.53 -13.67
CA THR A 72 -5.71 -1.55 -13.07
C THR A 72 -7.19 -1.17 -13.22
N ALA A 73 -7.54 0.11 -13.03
CA ALA A 73 -8.91 0.57 -13.24
C ALA A 73 -9.41 0.30 -14.66
N ASN A 74 -8.60 0.66 -15.66
CA ASN A 74 -8.88 0.44 -17.07
C ASN A 74 -9.03 -1.06 -17.38
N LYS A 75 -8.10 -1.90 -16.89
CA LYS A 75 -8.10 -3.34 -17.16
C LYS A 75 -9.38 -4.04 -16.71
N TYR A 76 -9.86 -3.70 -15.51
CA TYR A 76 -11.06 -4.30 -14.92
C TYR A 76 -12.33 -3.49 -15.20
N SER A 77 -12.24 -2.41 -15.98
CA SER A 77 -13.37 -1.48 -16.22
C SER A 77 -14.05 -1.00 -14.94
N ILE A 78 -13.28 -0.77 -13.88
CA ILE A 78 -13.85 -0.37 -12.58
C ILE A 78 -13.99 1.16 -12.47
N PRO A 79 -15.13 1.65 -11.95
CA PRO A 79 -15.36 3.08 -11.73
C PRO A 79 -14.36 3.78 -10.83
N TYR A 80 -13.84 3.08 -9.80
CA TYR A 80 -13.02 3.71 -8.78
C TYR A 80 -11.90 2.81 -8.28
N ILE A 81 -10.69 3.36 -8.16
CA ILE A 81 -9.60 2.76 -7.37
C ILE A 81 -8.69 3.82 -6.75
N LEU A 82 -8.26 3.58 -5.52
CA LEU A 82 -7.40 4.47 -4.75
C LEU A 82 -6.27 3.68 -4.08
N ILE A 83 -5.03 4.14 -4.25
CA ILE A 83 -3.84 3.59 -3.60
C ILE A 83 -3.18 4.67 -2.75
N LEU A 84 -3.09 4.45 -1.44
CA LEU A 84 -2.47 5.39 -0.51
C LEU A 84 -1.39 4.66 0.26
N HIS A 85 -0.14 5.13 0.20
CA HIS A 85 0.95 4.52 0.94
C HIS A 85 1.60 5.54 1.88
N LYS A 86 1.68 5.21 3.16
CA LYS A 86 2.33 6.04 4.18
C LYS A 86 3.84 5.83 4.16
N THR A 87 4.61 6.90 4.28
CA THR A 87 6.08 6.86 4.42
C THR A 87 6.50 7.43 5.77
N GLY A 88 7.75 7.18 6.16
CA GLY A 88 8.28 7.54 7.47
C GLY A 88 8.30 6.36 8.44
N SER A 89 8.53 6.67 9.71
CA SER A 89 8.65 5.69 10.79
C SER A 89 7.27 5.30 11.33
N LEU A 90 6.91 4.03 11.17
CA LEU A 90 5.64 3.48 11.65
C LEU A 90 5.88 2.46 12.76
N LYS A 91 5.09 2.55 13.83
CA LYS A 91 5.07 1.63 14.97
C LYS A 91 4.12 0.46 14.70
N PRO A 92 4.26 -0.66 15.43
CA PRO A 92 3.30 -1.74 15.41
C PRO A 92 1.84 -1.27 15.55
N GLY A 93 0.98 -1.77 14.67
CA GLY A 93 -0.43 -1.38 14.59
C GLY A 93 -0.72 -0.19 13.67
N GLU A 94 0.27 0.62 13.30
CA GLU A 94 0.07 1.72 12.36
C GLU A 94 -0.10 1.22 10.92
N ILE A 95 -0.98 1.90 10.18
CA ILE A 95 -1.33 1.57 8.80
C ILE A 95 -0.26 2.13 7.86
N SER A 96 0.22 1.28 6.96
CA SER A 96 1.23 1.62 5.95
C SER A 96 0.64 1.79 4.56
N ILE A 97 -0.45 1.10 4.23
CA ILE A 97 -1.03 1.17 2.89
C ILE A 97 -2.55 0.89 2.90
N TYR A 98 -3.26 1.64 2.08
CA TYR A 98 -4.63 1.34 1.63
C TYR A 98 -4.64 1.08 0.13
N ILE A 99 -5.37 0.04 -0.28
CA ILE A 99 -5.77 -0.17 -1.68
C ILE A 99 -7.27 -0.42 -1.66
N ILE A 100 -8.02 0.43 -2.34
CA ILE A 100 -9.49 0.43 -2.29
C ILE A 100 -10.02 0.49 -3.71
N SER A 101 -10.92 -0.42 -4.07
CA SER A 101 -11.63 -0.39 -5.36
C SER A 101 -13.14 -0.42 -5.16
N ALA A 102 -13.89 0.29 -6.00
CA ALA A 102 -15.33 0.10 -6.13
C ALA A 102 -15.69 -0.34 -7.54
N ALA A 103 -16.56 -1.35 -7.63
CA ALA A 103 -16.93 -1.98 -8.90
C ALA A 103 -18.40 -2.42 -8.93
N VAL A 104 -18.90 -2.63 -10.15
CA VAL A 104 -20.22 -3.22 -10.41
C VAL A 104 -20.28 -4.66 -9.90
N THR A 105 -19.22 -5.44 -10.12
CA THR A 105 -19.14 -6.83 -9.66
C THR A 105 -18.14 -7.00 -8.52
N ARG A 106 -18.46 -7.90 -7.59
CA ARG A 106 -17.53 -8.28 -6.50
C ARG A 106 -16.23 -8.89 -7.02
N HIS A 107 -16.28 -9.57 -8.16
CA HIS A 107 -15.11 -10.21 -8.75
C HIS A 107 -14.07 -9.15 -9.14
N ASP A 108 -14.49 -8.13 -9.88
CA ASP A 108 -13.60 -7.08 -10.36
C ASP A 108 -13.04 -6.24 -9.21
N ALA A 109 -13.84 -5.95 -8.18
CA ALA A 109 -13.35 -5.27 -6.99
C ALA A 109 -12.23 -6.07 -6.29
N ILE A 110 -12.42 -7.39 -6.12
CA ILE A 110 -11.42 -8.23 -5.44
C ILE A 110 -10.15 -8.37 -6.27
N GLU A 111 -10.28 -8.68 -7.57
CA GLU A 111 -9.13 -8.88 -8.44
C GLU A 111 -8.32 -7.60 -8.66
N ALA A 112 -8.99 -6.44 -8.78
CA ALA A 112 -8.30 -5.15 -8.91
C ALA A 112 -7.43 -4.84 -7.69
N VAL A 113 -7.93 -5.04 -6.47
CA VAL A 113 -7.14 -4.83 -5.24
C VAL A 113 -5.94 -5.77 -5.19
N LYS A 114 -6.15 -7.04 -5.52
CA LYS A 114 -5.09 -8.07 -5.52
C LYS A 114 -4.00 -7.74 -6.53
N GLU A 115 -4.35 -7.41 -7.76
CA GLU A 115 -3.39 -7.03 -8.79
C GLU A 115 -2.64 -5.76 -8.40
N ALA A 116 -3.36 -4.72 -7.96
CA ALA A 116 -2.74 -3.48 -7.52
C ALA A 116 -1.72 -3.73 -6.39
N LEU A 117 -2.03 -4.58 -5.41
CA LEU A 117 -1.11 -4.92 -4.33
C LEU A 117 0.19 -5.55 -4.84
N GLU A 118 0.09 -6.53 -5.72
CA GLU A 118 1.26 -7.21 -6.27
C GLU A 118 2.10 -6.28 -7.16
N ARG A 119 1.44 -5.45 -7.97
CA ARG A 119 2.09 -4.41 -8.76
C ARG A 119 2.81 -3.38 -7.89
N VAL A 120 2.18 -2.92 -6.82
CA VAL A 120 2.80 -1.97 -5.88
C VAL A 120 4.08 -2.54 -5.30
N LYS A 121 4.07 -3.81 -4.86
CA LYS A 121 5.26 -4.48 -4.30
C LYS A 121 6.40 -4.60 -5.32
N LYS A 122 6.08 -4.77 -6.60
CA LYS A 122 7.05 -5.04 -7.67
C LYS A 122 7.58 -3.78 -8.35
N GLU A 123 6.73 -2.78 -8.54
CA GLU A 123 6.99 -1.65 -9.44
C GLU A 123 7.30 -0.34 -8.70
N VAL A 124 6.90 -0.21 -7.43
CA VAL A 124 7.05 1.05 -6.69
C VAL A 124 8.29 0.99 -5.79
N PRO A 125 9.29 1.87 -5.98
CA PRO A 125 10.53 1.84 -5.21
C PRO A 125 10.31 2.43 -3.80
N ILE A 126 9.81 1.61 -2.89
CA ILE A 126 9.64 1.92 -1.47
C ILE A 126 10.53 0.98 -0.66
N PHE A 127 11.53 1.55 0.01
CA PHE A 127 12.47 0.82 0.84
C PHE A 127 11.93 0.70 2.26
N LYS A 128 12.15 -0.45 2.89
CA LYS A 128 11.63 -0.77 4.22
C LYS A 128 12.77 -1.19 5.12
N LEU A 129 12.97 -0.44 6.20
CA LEU A 129 13.91 -0.79 7.26
C LEU A 129 13.12 -1.21 8.50
N GLU A 130 13.26 -2.47 8.87
CA GLU A 130 12.61 -3.07 10.04
C GLU A 130 13.55 -3.01 11.24
N LYS A 131 13.12 -2.37 12.32
CA LYS A 131 13.86 -2.30 13.60
C LYS A 131 13.19 -3.20 14.63
N ARG A 132 13.96 -4.14 15.16
CA ARG A 132 13.50 -5.18 16.09
C ARG A 132 14.47 -5.32 17.26
N ASN A 133 14.08 -6.11 18.26
CA ASN A 133 14.93 -6.42 19.40
C ASN A 133 16.18 -7.25 19.04
N ASP A 134 16.17 -7.95 17.91
CA ASP A 134 17.28 -8.76 17.41
C ASP A 134 18.16 -8.03 16.36
N GLY A 135 17.80 -6.81 15.97
CA GLY A 135 18.60 -5.97 15.07
C GLY A 135 17.78 -5.12 14.10
N GLU A 136 18.47 -4.56 13.11
CA GLU A 136 17.88 -3.78 12.03
C GLU A 136 18.09 -4.47 10.67
N TYR A 137 17.02 -4.58 9.89
CA TYR A 137 17.01 -5.32 8.64
C TYR A 137 16.34 -4.54 7.52
N TRP A 138 17.04 -4.42 6.39
CA TRP A 138 16.40 -4.04 5.14
C TRP A 138 15.54 -5.18 4.65
N ILE A 139 14.29 -4.86 4.29
CA ILE A 139 13.38 -5.80 3.66
C ILE A 139 13.49 -5.62 2.14
N VAL A 140 13.94 -6.66 1.44
CA VAL A 140 14.13 -6.66 -0.01
C VAL A 140 13.27 -7.75 -0.66
N GLY A 141 12.73 -7.45 -1.84
CA GLY A 141 11.92 -8.38 -2.63
C GLY A 141 10.75 -8.98 -1.84
N ASP A 142 10.64 -10.31 -1.86
CA ASP A 142 9.56 -11.10 -1.23
C ASP A 142 9.64 -11.18 0.31
N GLY A 143 10.16 -10.15 0.97
CA GLY A 143 10.23 -10.07 2.43
C GLY A 143 11.53 -10.60 3.04
N LYS A 144 12.59 -10.76 2.23
CA LYS A 144 13.91 -11.18 2.72
C LYS A 144 14.52 -10.08 3.58
N ARG A 145 15.00 -10.46 4.78
CA ARG A 145 15.69 -9.58 5.74
C ARG A 145 17.20 -9.61 5.49
N VAL A 146 17.79 -8.46 5.22
CA VAL A 146 19.23 -8.27 5.09
C VAL A 146 19.71 -7.36 6.21
N PRO A 147 20.65 -7.78 7.08
CA PRO A 147 21.14 -6.93 8.17
C PRO A 147 21.65 -5.58 7.65
N ARG A 148 21.27 -4.49 8.31
CA ARG A 148 21.66 -3.13 7.90
C ARG A 148 23.17 -2.94 7.79
N SER A 149 23.94 -3.55 8.70
CA SER A 149 25.40 -3.46 8.74
C SER A 149 26.09 -4.08 7.52
N LYS A 150 25.45 -5.02 6.85
CA LYS A 150 26.05 -5.83 5.77
C LYS A 150 26.14 -5.10 4.43
N LEU A 151 25.51 -3.93 4.29
CA LEU A 151 25.54 -3.14 3.06
C LEU A 151 26.56 -2.00 3.09
N LEU A 152 27.16 -1.72 4.25
CA LEU A 152 28.18 -0.68 4.44
C LEU A 152 29.61 -1.22 4.41
N SER A 153 29.80 -2.54 4.35
CA SER A 153 31.12 -3.18 4.30
C SER A 153 31.66 -3.38 2.88
N ASP A 154 30.85 -3.11 1.87
CA ASP A 154 31.16 -3.36 0.45
C ASP A 154 31.54 -2.05 -0.30
N TYR A 155 31.81 -0.97 0.44
CA TYR A 155 32.31 0.32 -0.04
C TYR A 155 33.49 0.81 0.80
#